data_AF-A0A5A5TYC3-F1
#
_entry.id   AF-A0A5A5TYC3-F1
#
_cell.length_a   1.000
_cell.length_b   1.000
_cell.length_c   1.000
_cell.angle_alpha   90.00
_cell.angle_beta   90.00
_cell.angle_gamma   90.00
#
_symmetry.space_group_name_H-M   'P 1'
#
loop_
_entity.id
_entity.type
_entity.pdbx_description
1 polymer ?
#
loop_
_entity_poly.entity_id
_entity_poly.type
_entity_poly.pdbx_seq_one_letter_code
_entity_poly.pdbx_strand_id
1 'polypeptide(L)'
;MVRYSSSLLSTLEQIEVNTTEQVYIDKAIYQLKNETQSEKVVVKNLVRDLRLIIIHNHRLSKPALALFNQLDKPSLGRFPQFPF
;
A
#
# COMPACT_ATOMS: atom_id res chain seq x y z
N MET A 1 -25.49 -0.29 -2.05
CA MET A 1 -24.65 0.90 -2.27
C MET A 1 -23.22 0.41 -2.44
N VAL A 2 -22.77 0.16 -3.67
CA VAL A 2 -21.40 -0.32 -3.93
C VAL A 2 -20.48 0.87 -3.70
N ARG A 3 -19.88 0.95 -2.50
CA ARG A 3 -18.82 1.91 -2.23
C ARG A 3 -17.70 1.53 -3.18
N TYR A 4 -17.37 2.40 -4.12
CA TYR A 4 -16.08 2.35 -4.79
C TYR A 4 -15.03 2.49 -3.69
N SER A 5 -14.57 1.36 -3.16
CA SER A 5 -13.36 1.31 -2.35
C SER A 5 -12.28 1.97 -3.20
N SER A 6 -11.58 2.93 -2.61
CA SER A 6 -10.45 3.55 -3.27
C SER A 6 -9.55 2.47 -3.85
N SER A 7 -9.05 2.67 -5.08
CA SER A 7 -8.26 1.63 -5.76
C SER A 7 -7.06 1.18 -4.94
N LEU A 8 -6.57 2.05 -4.04
CA LEU A 8 -5.58 1.71 -3.03
C LEU A 8 -6.09 0.69 -2.01
N LEU A 9 -7.24 0.92 -1.37
CA LEU A 9 -7.77 0.00 -0.37
C LEU A 9 -7.98 -1.40 -0.94
N SER A 10 -8.59 -1.50 -2.13
CA SER A 10 -8.78 -2.79 -2.80
C SER A 10 -7.45 -3.47 -3.14
N THR A 11 -6.45 -2.71 -3.59
CA THR A 11 -5.10 -3.25 -3.85
C THR A 11 -4.45 -3.79 -2.57
N LEU A 12 -4.58 -3.06 -1.45
CA LEU A 12 -4.02 -3.47 -0.16
C LEU A 12 -4.72 -4.70 0.42
N GLU A 13 -6.03 -4.84 0.23
CA GLU A 13 -6.79 -6.02 0.69
C GLU A 13 -6.49 -7.29 -0.11
N GLN A 14 -5.99 -7.16 -1.34
CA GLN A 14 -5.73 -8.29 -2.26
C GLN A 14 -4.24 -8.65 -2.38
N ILE A 15 -3.33 -7.80 -1.90
CA ILE A 15 -1.90 -8.05 -2.05
C ILE A 15 -1.44 -9.16 -1.11
N GLU A 16 -0.80 -10.18 -1.68
CA GLU A 16 -0.16 -11.25 -0.91
C GLU A 16 1.32 -10.90 -0.68
N VAL A 17 1.69 -10.66 0.58
CA VAL A 17 3.05 -10.29 0.99
C VAL A 17 3.54 -11.19 2.12
N ASN A 18 4.81 -11.08 2.50
CA ASN A 18 5.31 -11.83 3.66
C ASN A 18 4.76 -11.27 4.98
N THR A 19 4.94 -12.02 6.07
CA THR A 19 4.42 -11.66 7.40
C THR A 19 4.93 -10.32 7.93
N THR A 20 6.15 -9.91 7.58
CA THR A 20 6.70 -8.62 8.03
C THR A 20 6.05 -7.46 7.29
N GLU A 21 5.88 -7.59 5.99
CA GLU A 21 5.24 -6.59 5.14
C GLU A 21 3.75 -6.47 5.45
N GLN A 22 3.08 -7.60 5.74
CA GLN A 22 1.66 -7.65 6.05
C GLN A 22 1.29 -6.72 7.22
N VAL A 23 2.15 -6.61 8.25
CA VAL A 23 1.95 -5.69 9.38
C VAL A 23 1.76 -4.24 8.92
N TYR A 24 2.51 -3.80 7.90
CA TYR A 24 2.42 -2.44 7.38
C TYR A 24 1.25 -2.27 6.41
N ILE A 25 0.90 -3.33 5.66
CA ILE A 25 -0.31 -3.36 4.82
C ILE A 25 -1.57 -3.26 5.68
N ASP A 26 -1.67 -4.07 6.74
CA ASP A 26 -2.81 -4.08 7.66
C ASP A 26 -2.98 -2.73 8.37
N LYS A 27 -1.86 -2.10 8.76
CA LYS A 27 -1.86 -0.74 9.30
C LYS A 27 -2.43 0.28 8.30
N ALA A 28 -2.02 0.22 7.03
CA ALA A 28 -2.54 1.12 5.99
C ALA A 28 -4.04 0.88 5.74
N ILE A 29 -4.49 -0.38 5.73
CA ILE A 29 -5.92 -0.75 5.64
C ILE A 29 -6.69 -0.18 6.83
N TYR A 30 -6.15 -0.33 8.06
CA TYR A 30 -6.77 0.20 9.26
C TYR A 30 -6.92 1.73 9.21
N GLN A 31 -5.89 2.45 8.75
CA GLN A 31 -5.93 3.91 8.58
C GLN A 31 -7.00 4.36 7.57
N LEU A 32 -7.17 3.61 6.48
CA LEU A 32 -8.20 3.90 5.46
C LEU A 32 -9.62 3.60 5.97
N LYS A 33 -9.81 2.50 6.69
CA LYS A 33 -11.16 2.02 7.08
C LYS A 33 -11.67 2.60 8.40
N ASN A 34 -10.80 2.71 9.41
CA ASN A 34 -11.20 3.01 10.79
C ASN A 34 -10.83 4.44 11.20
N GLU A 35 -9.65 4.90 10.82
CA GLU A 35 -9.22 6.28 11.13
C GLU A 35 -9.68 7.29 10.09
N THR A 36 -10.25 6.82 8.97
CA THR A 36 -10.71 7.65 7.83
C THR A 36 -9.65 8.64 7.33
N GLN A 37 -8.37 8.25 7.43
CA GLN A 37 -7.28 9.08 6.95
C GLN A 37 -7.37 9.22 5.42
N SER A 38 -7.00 10.39 4.92
CA SER A 38 -6.92 10.59 3.47
C SER A 38 -5.90 9.64 2.84
N GLU A 39 -6.20 9.11 1.66
CA GLU A 39 -5.30 8.22 0.92
C GLU A 39 -3.90 8.80 0.76
N LYS A 40 -3.79 10.11 0.53
CA LYS A 40 -2.50 10.79 0.40
C LYS A 40 -1.62 10.62 1.64
N VAL A 41 -2.21 10.69 2.83
CA VAL A 41 -1.49 10.49 4.10
C VAL A 41 -1.09 9.03 4.25
N VAL A 42 -2.02 8.11 3.96
CA VAL A 42 -1.75 6.66 4.04
C VAL A 42 -0.65 6.24 3.08
N VAL A 43 -0.67 6.70 1.82
CA VAL A 43 0.39 6.45 0.83
C VAL A 43 1.74 6.94 1.34
N LYS A 44 1.81 8.18 1.85
CA LYS A 44 3.05 8.73 2.38
C LYS A 44 3.60 7.90 3.55
N ASN A 45 2.73 7.45 4.45
CA ASN A 45 3.10 6.61 5.58
C ASN A 45 3.58 5.23 5.11
N LEU A 46 2.84 4.61 4.18
CA LEU A 46 3.17 3.29 3.66
C LEU A 46 4.49 3.27 2.87
N VAL A 47 4.76 4.30 2.05
CA VAL A 47 6.06 4.45 1.37
C VAL A 47 7.21 4.53 2.36
N ARG A 48 7.03 5.29 3.45
CA ARG A 48 8.03 5.38 4.52
C ARG A 48 8.25 4.04 5.21
N ASP A 49 7.16 3.35 5.56
CA ASP A 49 7.20 2.06 6.25
C ASP A 49 7.89 1.00 5.39
N LEU A 50 7.57 0.91 4.09
CA LEU A 50 8.25 0.00 3.16
C LEU A 50 9.73 0.35 2.93
N ARG A 51 10.09 1.64 2.91
CA ARG A 51 11.51 2.06 2.88
C ARG A 51 12.28 1.59 4.11
N LEU A 52 11.66 1.60 5.29
CA LEU A 52 12.30 1.10 6.50
C LEU A 52 12.58 -0.41 6.40
N ILE A 53 11.68 -1.20 5.80
CA ILE A 53 11.95 -2.62 5.55
C ILE A 53 13.16 -2.80 4.64
N ILE A 54 13.28 -2.00 3.58
CA ILE A 54 14.45 -2.06 2.68
C ILE A 54 15.74 -1.78 3.45
N ILE A 55 15.73 -0.79 4.35
CA ILE A 55 16.90 -0.41 5.16
C ILE A 55 17.27 -1.51 6.17
N HIS A 56 16.28 -2.11 6.84
CA HIS A 56 16.53 -3.06 7.94
C HIS A 56 16.65 -4.52 7.50
N ASN A 57 15.83 -4.96 6.54
CA ASN A 57 15.73 -6.36 6.10
C ASN A 57 16.29 -6.58 4.69
N HIS A 58 16.95 -5.58 4.11
CA HIS A 58 17.61 -5.57 2.80
C HIS A 58 16.71 -5.75 1.56
N ARG A 59 15.55 -6.43 1.63
CA ARG A 59 14.66 -6.64 0.48
C ARG A 59 13.18 -6.71 0.84
N LEU A 60 12.37 -6.10 -0.03
CA LEU A 60 10.94 -6.35 -0.13
C LEU A 60 10.66 -7.61 -0.97
N SER A 61 9.55 -8.28 -0.69
CA SER A 61 8.97 -9.27 -1.59
C SER A 61 8.63 -8.65 -2.94
N LYS A 62 8.51 -9.48 -4.00
CA LYS A 62 8.16 -8.99 -5.34
C LYS A 62 6.84 -8.18 -5.34
N PRO A 63 5.76 -8.65 -4.68
CA PRO A 63 4.51 -7.89 -4.60
C PRO A 63 4.68 -6.56 -3.87
N ALA A 64 5.33 -6.56 -2.70
CA ALA A 64 5.56 -5.34 -1.93
C ALA A 64 6.45 -4.33 -2.66
N LEU A 65 7.46 -4.79 -3.42
CA LEU A 65 8.31 -3.95 -4.25
C LEU A 65 7.54 -3.33 -5.42
N ALA A 66 6.65 -4.11 -6.06
CA ALA A 66 5.81 -3.62 -7.14
C ALA A 66 4.86 -2.52 -6.63
N LEU A 67 4.22 -2.75 -5.48
CA LEU A 67 3.41 -1.76 -4.78
C LEU A 67 4.23 -0.51 -4.44
N PHE A 68 5.40 -0.69 -3.81
CA PHE A 68 6.30 0.41 -3.46
C PHE A 68 6.63 1.30 -4.66
N ASN A 69 7.01 0.69 -5.79
CA ASN A 69 7.35 1.44 -7.01
C ASN A 69 6.14 2.17 -7.62
N GLN A 70 4.91 1.72 -7.37
CA GLN A 70 3.71 2.45 -7.78
C GLN A 70 3.42 3.63 -6.86
N LEU A 71 3.61 3.45 -5.55
CA LEU A 71 3.37 4.48 -4.54
C LEU A 71 4.44 5.59 -4.54
N ASP A 72 5.69 5.25 -4.83
CA ASP A 72 6.84 6.17 -4.79
C ASP A 72 7.00 7.02 -6.06
N LYS A 73 6.21 6.75 -7.10
CA LYS A 73 6.21 7.58 -8.33
C LYS A 73 5.65 8.97 -8.02
N PRO A 74 6.35 10.06 -8.42
CA PRO A 74 5.85 11.42 -8.27
C PRO A 74 4.68 11.65 -9.24
N SER A 75 3.47 11.32 -8.79
CA SER A 75 2.13 11.68 -9.28
C SER A 75 1.79 11.51 -10.77
N LEU A 76 0.81 10.67 -11.10
CA LEU A 76 -0.20 10.95 -12.14
C LEU A 76 -1.50 10.14 -11.87
N GLY A 77 -2.34 10.61 -10.95
CA GLY A 77 -3.81 10.55 -11.01
C GLY A 77 -4.60 9.23 -11.12
N ARG A 78 -4.00 8.05 -11.35
CA ARG A 78 -4.70 6.77 -11.42
C ARG A 78 -3.80 5.63 -10.97
N PHE A 79 -4.25 4.87 -9.98
CA PHE A 79 -3.71 3.53 -9.77
C PHE A 79 -4.09 2.69 -11.00
N PRO A 80 -3.13 2.00 -11.65
CA PRO A 80 -3.46 1.06 -12.70
C PRO A 80 -4.30 -0.08 -12.10
N GLN A 81 -5.42 -0.42 -12.74
CA GLN A 81 -6.19 -1.62 -12.40
C GLN A 81 -5.30 -2.85 -12.67
N PHE A 82 -5.07 -3.66 -11.64
CA PHE A 82 -4.46 -4.98 -11.83
C PHE A 82 -5.47 -5.88 -12.54
N PRO A 83 -5.10 -6.56 -13.64
CA PRO A 83 -5.79 -7.76 -14.05
C PRO A 83 -5.31 -8.86 -13.11
N PHE A 84 -6.15 -9.22 -12.14
CA PHE A 84 -6.00 -10.48 -11.43
C PHE A 84 -6.52 -11.61 -12.31
#